data_AF-A0A955MXP7-F1
#
_entry.id   AF-A0A955MXP7-F1
#
_cell.length_a   1.000
_cell.length_b   1.000
_cell.length_c   1.000
_cell.angle_alpha   90.00
_cell.angle_beta   90.00
_cell.angle_gamma   90.00
#
_symmetry.space_group_name_H-M   'P 1'
#
loop_
_entity.id
_entity.type
_entity.pdbx_description
1 polymer ?
#
loop_
_entity_poly.entity_id
_entity_poly.type
_entity_poly.pdbx_seq_one_letter_code
_entity_poly.pdbx_strand_id
1 'polypeptide(L)' 'MATNRPDTLDPALARPGRLDRKIEFGLPDLEGRVQIFKIHAKTMAFDKDIRFELIARN' A
#
# COMPACT_ATOMS: atom_id res chain seq x y z
N MET A 1 -6.56 -1.99 14.13
CA MET A 1 -5.34 -2.80 14.31
C MET A 1 -4.62 -2.90 12.97
N ALA A 2 -3.30 -2.87 12.96
CA ALA A 2 -2.48 -3.20 11.81
C ALA A 2 -1.45 -4.27 12.23
N THR A 3 -1.19 -5.26 11.39
CA THR A 3 -0.15 -6.28 11.62
C THR A 3 0.41 -6.75 10.29
N ASN A 4 1.72 -7.04 10.26
CA ASN A 4 2.38 -7.71 9.15
C ASN A 4 2.51 -9.23 9.38
N ARG A 5 2.04 -9.73 10.53
CA ARG A 5 2.08 -11.14 10.95
C ARG A 5 0.71 -11.55 11.51
N PRO A 6 -0.31 -11.76 10.66
CA PRO A 6 -1.65 -12.11 11.11
C PRO A 6 -1.71 -13.52 11.74
N ASP A 7 -0.75 -14.38 11.41
CA ASP A 7 -0.57 -15.75 11.92
C ASP A 7 -0.18 -15.79 13.40
N THR A 8 0.48 -14.76 13.92
CA THR A 8 0.91 -14.70 15.32
C THR A 8 -0.13 -14.07 16.25
N LEU A 9 -1.30 -13.68 15.72
CA LEU A 9 -2.36 -13.05 16.52
C LEU A 9 -3.08 -14.07 17.41
N ASP A 10 -3.48 -13.65 18.60
CA ASP A 10 -4.34 -14.44 19.48
C ASP A 10 -5.68 -14.75 18.76
N PRO A 11 -6.05 -16.04 18.60
CA PRO A 11 -7.31 -16.43 17.99
C PRO A 11 -8.56 -15.81 18.64
N ALA A 12 -8.49 -15.41 19.92
CA ALA A 12 -9.58 -14.73 20.62
C ALA A 12 -9.95 -13.38 19.98
N LEU A 13 -9.01 -12.71 19.32
CA LEU A 13 -9.26 -11.44 18.62
C LEU A 13 -10.09 -11.60 17.35
N ALA A 14 -10.06 -12.78 16.72
CA ALA A 14 -10.82 -13.09 15.52
C ALA A 14 -12.27 -13.54 15.80
N ARG A 15 -12.66 -13.66 17.08
CA ARG A 15 -14.03 -14.01 17.45
C ARG A 15 -14.99 -12.87 17.12
N PRO A 16 -16.25 -13.18 16.74
CA PRO A 16 -17.27 -12.16 16.50
C PRO A 16 -17.43 -11.19 17.69
N GLY A 17 -17.59 -9.90 17.41
CA GLY A 17 -17.69 -8.80 18.37
C GLY A 17 -16.34 -8.22 18.81
N ARG A 18 -15.24 -8.55 18.11
CA ARG A 18 -13.88 -8.05 18.37
C ARG A 18 -13.31 -7.41 17.10
N LEU A 19 -12.42 -8.10 16.39
CA LEU A 19 -11.93 -7.67 15.08
C LEU A 19 -12.77 -8.31 13.98
N ASP A 20 -13.95 -7.73 13.76
CA ASP A 20 -14.96 -8.33 12.89
C ASP A 20 -14.59 -8.30 11.40
N ARG A 21 -13.83 -7.29 10.98
CA ARG A 21 -13.40 -7.12 9.59
C ARG A 21 -11.90 -7.30 9.45
N LYS A 22 -11.52 -8.16 8.52
CA LYS A 22 -10.15 -8.32 8.05
C LYS A 22 -10.06 -7.70 6.67
N ILE A 23 -9.18 -6.71 6.51
CA ILE A 23 -8.89 -6.07 5.23
C ILE A 23 -7.45 -6.41 4.90
N GLU A 24 -7.26 -7.08 3.78
CA GLU A 24 -5.94 -7.41 3.27
C GLU A 24 -5.40 -6.24 2.44
N PHE A 25 -4.15 -5.88 2.70
CA PHE A 25 -3.44 -4.86 1.95
C PHE A 25 -2.38 -5.54 1.09
N GLY A 26 -2.67 -5.65 -0.21
CA GLY A 26 -1.70 -6.13 -1.20
C GLY A 26 -0.65 -5.08 -1.55
N LEU A 27 0.38 -5.52 -2.29
CA LEU A 27 1.32 -4.58 -2.91
C LEU A 27 0.60 -3.75 -3.99
N PRO A 28 1.00 -2.48 -4.19
CA PRO A 28 0.42 -1.66 -5.25
C PRO A 28 0.75 -2.27 -6.62
N ASP A 29 -0.24 -2.25 -7.50
CA ASP A 29 -0.06 -2.58 -8.91
C ASP A 29 0.71 -1.46 -9.65
N LEU A 30 0.90 -1.63 -10.95
CA LEU A 30 1.65 -0.65 -11.76
C LEU A 30 1.03 0.75 -11.67
N GLU A 31 -0.29 0.85 -11.80
CA GLU A 31 -1.00 2.12 -11.74
C GLU A 31 -0.87 2.75 -10.34
N GLY A 32 -1.08 1.96 -9.29
CA GLY A 32 -0.88 2.38 -7.91
C GLY A 32 0.53 2.91 -7.65
N ARG A 33 1.57 2.22 -8.13
CA ARG A 33 2.96 2.70 -8.03
C ARG A 33 3.17 4.02 -8.76
N VAL A 34 2.62 4.19 -9.97
CA VAL A 34 2.69 5.45 -10.72
C VAL A 34 2.04 6.59 -9.93
N GLN A 35 0.87 6.37 -9.32
CA GLN A 35 0.19 7.39 -8.53
C GLN A 35 0.98 7.75 -7.26
N ILE A 36 1.53 6.76 -6.57
CA ILE A 36 2.40 6.99 -5.40
C ILE A 36 3.57 7.88 -5.79
N PHE A 37 4.26 7.59 -6.90
CA PHE A 37 5.34 8.44 -7.37
C PHE A 37 4.86 9.86 -7.71
N LYS A 38 3.75 10.01 -8.42
CA LYS A 38 3.20 11.34 -8.77
C LYS A 38 2.85 12.16 -7.52
N ILE A 39 2.28 11.54 -6.49
CA ILE A 39 1.93 12.23 -5.23
C ILE A 39 3.19 12.76 -4.54
N HIS A 40 4.21 11.94 -4.40
CA HIS A 40 5.45 12.35 -3.71
C HIS A 40 6.31 13.29 -4.56
N ALA A 41 6.29 13.17 -5.88
CA ALA A 41 7.02 14.06 -6.78
C ALA A 41 6.44 15.49 -6.81
N LYS A 42 5.14 15.68 -6.55
CA LYS A 42 4.48 17.01 -6.55
C LYS A 42 5.16 18.04 -5.64
N THR A 43 5.81 17.60 -4.56
CA THR A 43 6.50 18.50 -3.62
C THR A 43 7.99 18.67 -3.93
N MET A 44 8.47 18.12 -5.04
CA MET A 44 9.88 18.14 -5.45
C MET A 44 10.05 18.92 -6.76
N ALA A 45 11.25 19.45 -6.99
CA ALA A 45 11.63 19.91 -8.32
C ALA A 45 11.98 18.67 -9.17
N PHE A 46 11.30 18.48 -10.29
CA PHE A 46 11.56 17.39 -11.22
C PHE A 46 11.32 17.84 -12.66
N ASP A 47 11.97 17.17 -13.61
CA ASP A 47 11.80 17.46 -15.03
C ASP A 47 10.38 17.07 -15.49
N LYS A 48 9.75 17.91 -16.33
CA LYS A 48 8.42 17.65 -16.87
C LYS A 48 8.38 16.39 -17.74
N ASP A 49 9.53 15.97 -18.26
CA ASP A 49 9.66 14.81 -19.14
C ASP A 49 9.88 13.50 -18.38
N ILE A 50 9.82 13.50 -17.04
CA ILE A 50 9.89 12.25 -16.25
C ILE A 50 8.71 11.34 -16.59
N ARG A 51 9.04 10.12 -17.03
CA ARG A 51 8.07 9.05 -17.30
C ARG A 51 7.98 8.10 -16.10
N PHE A 52 7.08 8.39 -15.17
CA PHE A 52 6.85 7.56 -13.97
C PHE A 52 6.41 6.13 -14.31
N GLU A 53 5.75 5.93 -15.44
CA GLU A 53 5.32 4.63 -15.95
C GLU A 53 6.50 3.71 -16.31
N LEU A 54 7.68 4.26 -16.57
CA LEU A 54 8.90 3.46 -16.78
C LEU A 54 9.56 3.07 -15.47
N ILE A 55 9.58 4.00 -14.50
CA ILE A 55 10.19 3.78 -13.19
C ILE A 55 9.38 2.73 -12.41
N ALA A 56 8.05 2.79 -12.50
CA ALA A 56 7.15 1.89 -11.79
C ALA A 56 7.14 0.44 -12.31
N ARG A 57 7.85 0.11 -13.39
CA ARG A 57 7.88 -1.23 -13.99
C ARG A 57 8.92 -2.18 -13.40
N ASN A 58 9.92 -1.65 -12.70
CA ASN A 58 10.99 -2.42 -12.06
C ASN A 58 10.57 -2.94 -10.68
#